data_AF-A0A523XQD7-F1
#
_entry.id   AF-A0A523XQD7-F1
#
_cell.length_a   1.000
_cell.length_b   1.000
_cell.length_c   1.000
_cell.angle_alpha   90.00
_cell.angle_beta   90.00
_cell.angle_gamma   90.00
#
_symmetry.space_group_name_H-M   'P 1'
#
loop_
_entity.id
_entity.type
_entity.pdbx_description
1 polymer ?
#
loop_
_entity_poly.entity_id
_entity_poly.type
_entity_poly.pdbx_seq_one_letter_code
_entity_poly.pdbx_strand_id
1 'polypeptide(L)'
;MPFLCPKCSTPQSLEIKAKIELPPDSRSDEITLQIVECSRCRFAGIAIYEESRRGTLGSESFSHIGYRVSVKDLRTLKRMIKQCPKPNNWRCGCSAHRTLGVKDAKGRWNGLKEIERKERFELNL
;
A
#
# COMPACT_ATOMS: atom_id res chain seq x y z
N MET A 1 9.27 -14.08 -4.91
CA MET A 1 9.53 -14.58 -3.54
C MET A 1 8.23 -14.61 -2.75
N PRO A 2 8.09 -15.52 -1.76
CA PRO A 2 6.86 -15.63 -1.00
C PRO A 2 6.78 -14.61 0.15
N PHE A 3 5.68 -13.88 0.26
CA PHE A 3 5.46 -12.95 1.37
C PHE A 3 5.46 -13.68 2.73
N LEU A 4 6.39 -13.30 3.61
CA LEU A 4 6.55 -13.86 4.96
C LEU A 4 5.67 -13.08 5.95
N CYS A 5 4.83 -13.78 6.72
CA CYS A 5 4.07 -13.10 7.77
C CYS A 5 4.99 -12.67 8.92
N PRO A 6 5.02 -11.39 9.33
CA PRO A 6 5.90 -10.91 10.40
C PRO A 6 5.49 -11.43 11.79
N LYS A 7 4.30 -12.00 11.94
CA LYS A 7 3.79 -12.50 13.23
C LYS A 7 4.07 -13.99 13.45
N CYS A 8 3.88 -14.83 12.44
CA CYS A 8 4.02 -16.29 12.57
C CYS A 8 5.15 -16.87 11.71
N SER A 9 5.89 -16.02 10.99
CA SER A 9 7.01 -16.39 10.13
C SER A 9 6.68 -17.48 9.11
N THR A 10 5.39 -17.65 8.77
CA THR A 10 4.99 -18.65 7.79
C THR A 10 5.14 -18.06 6.39
N PRO A 11 5.94 -18.70 5.50
CA PRO A 11 6.06 -18.25 4.12
C PRO A 11 4.73 -18.44 3.38
N GLN A 12 4.50 -17.63 2.33
CA GLN A 12 3.30 -17.71 1.47
C GLN A 12 1.97 -17.54 2.22
N SER A 13 2.01 -16.97 3.42
CA SER A 13 0.81 -16.84 4.24
C SER A 13 0.16 -15.47 4.14
N LEU A 14 0.89 -14.43 3.71
CA LEU A 14 0.32 -13.10 3.51
C LEU A 14 -0.35 -12.99 2.15
N GLU A 15 -1.62 -12.60 2.16
CA GLU A 15 -2.45 -12.41 0.98
C GLU A 15 -2.93 -10.96 0.88
N ILE A 16 -2.96 -10.41 -0.34
CA ILE A 16 -3.52 -9.10 -0.62
C ILE A 16 -5.05 -9.23 -0.70
N LYS A 17 -5.76 -8.67 0.28
CA LYS A 17 -7.23 -8.73 0.37
C LYS A 17 -7.95 -7.57 -0.30
N ALA A 18 -7.25 -6.46 -0.47
CA ALA A 18 -7.74 -5.28 -1.19
C ALA A 18 -6.52 -4.48 -1.66
N LYS A 19 -6.64 -3.79 -2.80
CA LYS A 19 -5.61 -2.87 -3.29
C LYS A 19 -6.24 -1.67 -3.98
N ILE A 20 -5.52 -0.56 -4.04
CA ILE A 20 -5.87 0.62 -4.82
C ILE A 20 -4.59 1.22 -5.41
N GLU A 21 -4.60 1.50 -6.71
CA GLU A 21 -3.55 2.21 -7.42
C GLU A 21 -3.78 3.71 -7.27
N LEU A 22 -2.76 4.42 -6.80
CA LEU A 22 -2.84 5.84 -6.50
C LEU A 22 -2.12 6.65 -7.58
N PRO A 23 -2.46 7.93 -7.76
CA PRO A 23 -1.77 8.77 -8.72
C PRO A 23 -0.26 8.81 -8.45
N PRO A 24 0.59 8.88 -9.50
CA PRO A 24 2.04 9.03 -9.33
C PRO A 24 2.36 10.29 -8.55
N ASP A 25 3.50 10.32 -7.87
CA ASP A 25 3.96 11.48 -7.09
C ASP A 25 5.29 12.04 -7.64
N SER A 26 5.94 12.92 -6.87
CA SER A 26 7.22 13.52 -7.30
C SER A 26 8.41 12.55 -7.27
N ARG A 27 8.24 11.32 -6.80
CA ARG A 27 9.30 10.30 -6.64
C ARG A 27 8.98 8.98 -7.33
N SER A 28 7.73 8.58 -7.33
CA SER A 28 7.24 7.28 -7.74
C SER A 28 6.28 7.44 -8.92
N ASP A 29 6.48 6.65 -9.96
CA ASP A 29 5.61 6.59 -11.13
C ASP A 29 4.44 5.64 -10.91
N GLU A 30 4.60 4.67 -10.01
CA GLU A 30 3.54 3.77 -9.56
C GLU A 30 3.49 3.76 -8.03
N ILE A 31 2.28 3.89 -7.47
CA ILE A 31 2.03 3.78 -6.03
C ILE A 31 0.80 2.90 -5.85
N THR A 32 0.93 1.80 -5.11
CA THR A 32 -0.20 0.93 -4.78
C THR A 32 -0.29 0.74 -3.27
N LEU A 33 -1.45 1.08 -2.70
CA LEU A 33 -1.78 0.76 -1.32
C LEU A 33 -2.55 -0.57 -1.26
N GLN A 34 -2.10 -1.48 -0.41
CA GLN A 34 -2.61 -2.84 -0.27
C GLN A 34 -3.00 -3.12 1.18
N ILE A 35 -4.08 -3.89 1.35
CA ILE A 35 -4.44 -4.52 2.62
C ILE A 35 -3.93 -5.95 2.57
N VAL A 36 -3.09 -6.33 3.52
CA VAL A 36 -2.53 -7.67 3.62
C VAL A 36 -3.04 -8.38 4.86
N GLU A 37 -3.41 -9.65 4.72
CA GLU A 37 -3.88 -10.50 5.82
C GLU A 37 -3.17 -11.86 5.75
N CYS A 38 -2.78 -12.38 6.91
CA CYS A 38 -2.19 -13.72 6.97
C CYS A 38 -3.31 -14.77 6.98
N SER A 39 -3.20 -15.80 6.13
CA SER A 39 -4.14 -16.92 6.08
C SER A 39 -3.95 -17.94 7.20
N ARG A 40 -2.81 -17.86 7.92
CA ARG A 40 -2.42 -18.80 8.99
C ARG A 40 -2.58 -18.22 10.38
N CYS A 41 -2.30 -16.93 10.55
CA CYS A 41 -2.49 -16.22 11.80
C CYS A 41 -3.39 -15.00 11.58
N ARG A 42 -4.06 -14.51 12.61
CA ARG A 42 -4.93 -13.33 12.53
C ARG A 42 -4.18 -11.99 12.31
N PHE A 43 -2.97 -12.04 11.74
CA PHE A 43 -2.21 -10.84 11.40
C PHE A 43 -2.87 -10.14 10.22
N ALA A 44 -2.92 -8.82 10.30
CA ALA A 44 -3.35 -7.96 9.21
C ALA A 44 -2.63 -6.62 9.28
N GLY A 45 -2.39 -6.02 8.13
CA GLY A 45 -1.68 -4.76 7.99
C GLY A 45 -1.89 -4.13 6.63
N ILE A 46 -1.11 -3.09 6.36
CA ILE A 46 -1.05 -2.48 5.04
C ILE A 46 0.30 -2.77 4.40
N ALA A 47 0.34 -2.78 3.07
CA ALA A 47 1.57 -2.76 2.30
C ALA A 47 1.50 -1.65 1.25
N ILE A 48 2.63 -1.01 1.01
CA ILE A 48 2.79 0.10 0.08
C ILE A 48 3.82 -0.35 -0.93
N TYR A 49 3.41 -0.45 -2.19
CA TYR A 49 4.31 -0.68 -3.31
C TYR A 49 4.55 0.66 -4.00
N GLU A 50 5.80 1.00 -4.22
CA GLU A 50 6.24 2.19 -4.93
C GLU A 50 7.30 1.80 -5.96
N GLU A 51 7.14 2.24 -7.20
CA GLU A 51 8.11 2.05 -8.27
C GLU A 51 8.50 3.41 -8.88
N SER A 52 9.78 3.59 -9.15
CA SER A 52 10.33 4.75 -9.86
C SER A 52 11.18 4.27 -11.02
N ARG A 53 10.84 4.72 -12.24
CA ARG A 53 11.62 4.47 -13.46
C ARG A 53 12.41 5.70 -13.90
N ARG A 54 12.58 6.68 -12.99
CA ARG A 54 13.26 7.94 -13.26
C ARG A 54 14.77 7.78 -13.07
N GLY A 55 15.55 7.89 -14.14
CA GLY A 55 17.00 7.85 -14.09
C GLY A 55 17.64 7.42 -15.41
N THR A 56 18.92 7.07 -15.37
CA THR A 56 19.61 6.44 -16.51
C THR A 56 19.06 5.03 -16.74
N LEU A 57 19.30 4.46 -17.93
CA LEU A 57 18.95 3.07 -18.23
C LEU A 57 19.45 2.14 -17.10
N GLY A 58 18.55 1.39 -16.47
CA GLY A 58 18.86 0.50 -15.34
C GLY A 58 18.75 1.12 -13.94
N SER A 59 18.32 2.38 -13.80
CA SER A 59 18.09 3.03 -12.50
C SER A 59 16.68 2.78 -11.92
N GLU A 60 16.00 1.73 -12.37
CA GLU A 60 14.69 1.37 -11.83
C GLU A 60 14.82 1.00 -10.35
N SER A 61 13.96 1.58 -9.53
CA SER A 61 13.91 1.26 -8.11
C SER A 61 12.47 0.96 -7.71
N PHE A 62 12.30 -0.06 -6.89
CA PHE A 62 11.01 -0.39 -6.30
C PHE A 62 11.16 -0.59 -4.80
N SER A 63 10.09 -0.34 -4.06
CA SER A 63 10.00 -0.65 -2.65
C SER A 63 8.63 -1.25 -2.36
N HIS A 64 8.61 -2.30 -1.53
CA HIS A 64 7.36 -2.91 -1.07
C HIS A 64 7.40 -3.06 0.44
N ILE A 65 6.86 -2.06 1.13
CA ILE A 65 7.00 -1.90 2.57
C ILE A 65 5.65 -2.09 3.25
N GLY A 66 5.63 -2.96 4.25
CA GLY A 66 4.49 -3.24 5.09
C GLY A 66 4.51 -2.47 6.39
N TYR A 67 3.33 -2.13 6.90
CA TYR A 67 3.15 -1.53 8.21
C TYR A 67 2.01 -2.20 8.96
N ARG A 68 2.22 -2.44 10.25
CA ARG A 68 1.13 -2.73 11.17
C ARG A 68 0.38 -1.43 11.47
N VAL A 69 -0.93 -1.50 11.39
CA VAL A 69 -1.84 -0.39 11.70
C VAL A 69 -2.90 -0.86 12.69
N SER A 70 -3.63 0.08 13.29
CA SER A 70 -4.74 -0.27 14.18
C SER A 70 -5.84 -1.02 13.41
N VAL A 71 -6.60 -1.86 14.10
CA VAL A 71 -7.74 -2.59 13.51
C VAL A 71 -8.80 -1.62 12.96
N LYS A 72 -8.95 -0.46 13.62
CA LYS A 72 -9.88 0.60 13.21
C LYS A 72 -9.46 1.22 11.88
N ASP A 73 -8.18 1.56 11.73
CA ASP A 73 -7.66 2.17 10.50
C ASP A 73 -7.67 1.16 9.36
N LEU A 74 -7.27 -0.08 9.63
CA LEU A 74 -7.33 -1.16 8.65
C LEU A 74 -8.75 -1.36 8.10
N ARG A 75 -9.76 -1.39 8.98
CA ARG A 75 -11.16 -1.52 8.57
C ARG A 75 -11.61 -0.33 7.75
N THR A 76 -11.20 0.88 8.14
CA THR A 76 -11.53 2.12 7.43
C THR A 76 -10.93 2.12 6.03
N LEU A 77 -9.63 1.85 5.90
CA LEU A 77 -8.93 1.74 4.62
C LEU A 77 -9.54 0.66 3.74
N LYS A 78 -9.76 -0.54 4.27
CA LYS A 78 -10.36 -1.66 3.53
C LYS A 78 -11.73 -1.29 2.98
N ARG A 79 -12.55 -0.59 3.75
CA ARG A 79 -13.86 -0.09 3.30
C ARG A 79 -13.71 0.96 2.20
N MET A 80 -12.82 1.95 2.36
CA MET A 80 -12.59 2.97 1.34
C MET A 80 -12.12 2.36 0.02
N ILE A 81 -11.16 1.44 0.06
CA ILE A 81 -10.66 0.74 -1.13
C ILE A 81 -11.80 -0.02 -1.83
N LYS A 82 -12.61 -0.77 -1.07
CA LYS A 82 -13.75 -1.54 -1.61
C LYS A 82 -14.88 -0.68 -2.19
N GLN A 83 -14.99 0.59 -1.79
CA GLN A 83 -15.97 1.53 -2.37
C GLN A 83 -15.53 2.07 -3.74
N CYS A 84 -14.29 1.85 -4.14
CA CYS A 84 -13.81 2.28 -5.43
C CYS A 84 -14.33 1.34 -6.54
N PRO A 85 -14.99 1.85 -7.60
CA PRO A 85 -15.47 1.01 -8.70
C PRO A 85 -14.34 0.53 -9.62
N LYS A 86 -13.21 1.24 -9.65
CA LYS A 86 -12.06 0.95 -10.51
C LYS A 86 -10.75 1.10 -9.72
N PRO A 87 -10.46 0.21 -8.76
CA PRO A 87 -9.32 0.35 -7.85
C PRO A 87 -7.95 0.27 -8.54
N ASN A 88 -7.87 -0.38 -9.71
CA ASN A 88 -6.65 -0.46 -10.53
C ASN A 88 -6.60 0.63 -11.61
N ASN A 89 -7.27 1.77 -11.37
CA ASN A 89 -7.24 2.89 -12.28
C ASN A 89 -7.06 4.15 -11.46
N TRP A 90 -5.81 4.56 -11.29
CA TRP A 90 -5.44 5.76 -10.53
C TRP A 90 -6.10 7.04 -11.05
N ARG A 91 -6.57 7.07 -12.30
CA ARG A 91 -7.33 8.20 -12.88
C ARG A 91 -8.79 8.23 -12.45
N CYS A 92 -9.25 7.25 -11.69
CA CYS A 92 -10.62 7.21 -11.18
C CYS A 92 -10.86 8.36 -10.19
N GLY A 93 -11.80 9.25 -10.49
CA GLY A 93 -12.13 10.41 -9.65
C GLY A 93 -12.99 10.14 -8.42
N CYS A 94 -13.04 8.90 -7.91
CA CYS A 94 -13.89 8.54 -6.76
C CYS A 94 -13.34 9.13 -5.43
N SER A 95 -14.18 9.13 -4.38
CA SER A 95 -13.80 9.64 -3.06
C SER A 95 -12.59 8.91 -2.46
N ALA A 96 -12.46 7.60 -2.69
CA ALA A 96 -11.33 6.81 -2.21
C ALA A 96 -10.00 7.31 -2.81
N HIS A 97 -9.92 7.49 -4.13
CA HIS A 97 -8.72 8.04 -4.78
C HIS A 97 -8.44 9.48 -4.39
N ARG A 98 -9.48 10.32 -4.23
CA ARG A 98 -9.28 11.71 -3.77
C ARG A 98 -8.72 11.78 -2.35
N THR A 99 -9.19 10.89 -1.47
CA THR A 99 -8.78 10.89 -0.07
C THR A 99 -7.41 10.22 0.12
N LEU A 100 -7.22 9.05 -0.50
CA LEU A 100 -5.99 8.27 -0.37
C LEU A 100 -4.89 8.77 -1.29
N GLY A 101 -5.20 9.49 -2.38
CA GLY A 101 -4.22 10.02 -3.33
C GLY A 101 -3.72 11.43 -3.00
N VAL A 102 -4.00 11.95 -1.80
CA VAL A 102 -3.53 13.27 -1.36
C VAL A 102 -2.01 13.33 -1.37
N LYS A 103 -1.48 14.45 -1.85
CA LYS A 103 -0.05 14.79 -1.87
C LYS A 103 0.24 15.94 -0.92
N ASP A 104 1.47 16.01 -0.43
CA ASP A 104 1.98 17.15 0.34
C ASP A 104 2.38 18.32 -0.58
N ALA A 105 2.86 19.42 0.02
CA ALA A 105 3.31 20.61 -0.70
C ALA A 105 4.52 20.36 -1.63
N LYS A 106 5.25 19.25 -1.46
CA LYS A 106 6.36 18.82 -2.32
C LYS A 106 5.90 17.83 -3.40
N GLY A 107 4.58 17.66 -3.54
CA GLY A 107 3.98 16.72 -4.49
C GLY A 107 4.24 15.25 -4.16
N ARG A 108 4.62 14.93 -2.92
CA ARG A 108 4.85 13.55 -2.46
C ARG A 108 3.57 12.97 -1.89
N TRP A 109 3.35 11.68 -2.12
CA TRP A 109 2.18 11.01 -1.58
C TRP A 109 2.15 11.03 -0.05
N ASN A 110 1.01 11.42 0.51
CA ASN A 110 0.80 11.57 1.95
C ASN A 110 -0.60 11.10 2.38
N GLY A 111 -1.17 10.13 1.65
CA GLY A 111 -2.53 9.63 1.88
C GLY A 111 -2.74 8.90 3.23
N LEU A 112 -1.67 8.63 3.97
CA LEU A 112 -1.70 7.96 5.27
C LEU A 112 -1.29 8.87 6.44
N LYS A 113 -1.26 10.20 6.25
CA LYS A 113 -0.79 11.16 7.26
C LYS A 113 -1.45 10.95 8.64
N GLU A 114 -2.75 10.69 8.65
CA GLU A 114 -3.57 10.53 9.86
C GLU A 114 -3.59 9.09 10.40
N ILE A 115 -2.84 8.17 9.80
CA ILE A 115 -2.82 6.75 10.18
C ILE A 115 -1.53 6.44 10.93
N GLU A 116 -1.68 6.03 12.18
CA GLU A 116 -0.57 5.58 13.00
C GLU A 116 -0.01 4.27 12.42
N ARG A 117 1.26 4.32 12.00
CA ARG A 117 2.03 3.18 11.51
C ARG A 117 2.96 2.71 12.61
N LYS A 118 2.86 1.44 12.98
CA LYS A 118 3.67 0.83 14.04
C LYS A 118 4.86 0.08 13.43
N GLU A 119 4.88 -1.23 13.61
CA GLU A 119 5.92 -2.13 13.12
C GLU A 119 6.01 -2.09 11.59
N ARG A 120 7.21 -1.77 11.07
CA ARG A 120 7.57 -1.88 9.65
C ARG A 120 8.04 -3.30 9.36
N PHE A 121 7.66 -3.85 8.21
CA PHE A 121 8.16 -5.12 7.68
C PHE A 121 8.37 -5.04 6.18
N GLU A 122 9.25 -5.86 5.63
CA GLU A 122 9.51 -5.90 4.19
C GLU A 122 8.66 -6.98 3.52
N LEU A 123 8.11 -6.65 2.36
CA LEU A 123 7.49 -7.63 1.47
C LEU A 123 8.49 -7.89 0.34
N ASN A 124 9.36 -8.88 0.55
CA ASN A 124 10.30 -9.29 -0.49
C ASN A 124 9.52 -9.94 -1.65
N LEU A 125 9.46 -9.24 -2.79
CA LEU A 125 8.89 -9.71 -4.05
C LEU A 125 9.85 -10.63 -4.80
#